data_AF-A0A957J6D0-F1
#
_entry.id   AF-A0A957J6D0-F1
#
_cell.length_a   1.000
_cell.length_b   1.000
_cell.length_c   1.000
_cell.angle_alpha   90.00
_cell.angle_beta   90.00
_cell.angle_gamma   90.00
#
_symmetry.space_group_name_H-M   'P 1'
#
loop_
_entity.id
_entity.type
_entity.pdbx_description
1 polymer ?
#
loop_
_entity_poly.entity_id
_entity_poly.type
_entity_poly.pdbx_seq_one_letter_code
_entity_poly.pdbx_strand_id
1 'polypeptide(L)'
;MNWDPNQAAAAQQALDCGSCKRVPGEERPLLSEGTQVPQAEWRNITCEVCHIPVGDSYDTDIVFWNQQIGRYESVATTTELCAKCHEGQHGFEVVEEQEESLAHEEMVCTECHGSHGAASSCTDCHDPADSSGAFEHARHPNVNCTACHDAGSLSIWKDPDSDSSHYSSYVTRRFAHTLTSWPSHNLSPDVKCQRCHHPAGDRAAAIVDYVGCDECHKHANGAVSEWCVFFDRDANPNATPTSNP
;
A
#
# COMPACT_ATOMS: atom_id res chain seq x y z
N MET A 1 -16.87 -12.39 1.99
CA MET A 1 -15.62 -13.07 1.58
C MET A 1 -15.86 -13.88 0.31
N ASN A 2 -14.84 -14.10 -0.52
CA ASN A 2 -14.99 -14.74 -1.85
C ASN A 2 -14.40 -16.17 -1.91
N TRP A 3 -14.53 -16.95 -0.83
CA TRP A 3 -14.08 -18.35 -0.77
C TRP A 3 -15.02 -19.22 0.11
N ASP A 4 -15.02 -20.54 -0.14
CA ASP A 4 -15.92 -21.51 0.50
C ASP A 4 -15.26 -22.18 1.72
N PRO A 5 -15.80 -21.98 2.94
CA PRO A 5 -15.20 -22.46 4.19
C PRO A 5 -15.28 -23.97 4.39
N ASN A 6 -16.09 -24.65 3.59
CA ASN A 6 -16.31 -26.08 3.73
C ASN A 6 -15.35 -26.92 2.86
N GLN A 7 -14.45 -26.28 2.11
CA GLN A 7 -13.46 -26.98 1.29
C GLN A 7 -12.23 -27.34 2.12
N ALA A 8 -11.66 -28.53 1.92
CA ALA A 8 -10.45 -28.94 2.64
C ALA A 8 -9.24 -28.02 2.36
N ALA A 9 -9.22 -27.34 1.20
CA ALA A 9 -8.20 -26.36 0.80
C ALA A 9 -8.46 -24.93 1.32
N ALA A 10 -9.55 -24.73 2.06
CA ALA A 10 -9.95 -23.49 2.74
C ALA A 10 -8.79 -22.71 3.37
N ALA A 11 -7.98 -23.41 4.17
CA ALA A 11 -6.89 -22.82 4.93
C ALA A 11 -5.77 -22.28 4.02
N GLN A 12 -5.58 -22.84 2.82
CA GLN A 12 -4.61 -22.31 1.84
C GLN A 12 -5.21 -21.16 1.01
N GLN A 13 -6.53 -21.17 0.78
CA GLN A 13 -7.24 -20.08 0.09
C GLN A 13 -7.39 -18.84 0.96
N ALA A 14 -7.43 -18.99 2.29
CA ALA A 14 -7.35 -17.90 3.25
C ALA A 14 -6.03 -17.12 3.11
N LEU A 15 -4.95 -17.83 2.72
CA LEU A 15 -3.64 -17.30 2.37
C LEU A 15 -3.52 -17.03 0.85
N ASP A 16 -4.62 -16.70 0.16
CA ASP A 16 -4.61 -16.19 -1.22
C ASP A 16 -5.39 -14.89 -1.28
N CYS A 17 -4.97 -13.95 -2.15
CA CYS A 17 -5.54 -12.61 -2.29
C CYS A 17 -7.07 -12.57 -2.50
N GLY A 18 -7.69 -13.69 -2.92
CA GLY A 18 -9.15 -13.80 -3.08
C GLY A 18 -9.93 -13.96 -1.77
N SER A 19 -9.28 -14.21 -0.63
CA SER A 19 -9.94 -14.26 0.67
C SER A 19 -10.39 -12.88 1.16
N CYS A 20 -9.54 -11.87 0.94
CA CYS A 20 -9.68 -10.54 1.53
C CYS A 20 -10.19 -9.45 0.58
N LYS A 21 -10.08 -9.64 -0.76
CA LYS A 21 -10.49 -8.77 -1.91
C LYS A 21 -9.29 -8.47 -2.81
N ARG A 22 -9.50 -8.45 -4.14
CA ARG A 22 -8.50 -8.01 -5.14
C ARG A 22 -8.92 -6.72 -5.86
N VAL A 23 -7.89 -6.07 -6.43
CA VAL A 23 -7.90 -4.88 -7.28
C VAL A 23 -8.74 -5.11 -8.56
N PRO A 24 -9.55 -4.13 -8.99
CA PRO A 24 -10.21 -4.17 -10.31
C PRO A 24 -9.20 -4.23 -11.45
N GLY A 25 -9.31 -5.22 -12.35
CA GLY A 25 -8.62 -5.23 -13.65
C GLY A 25 -7.50 -6.25 -13.84
N GLU A 26 -7.07 -6.98 -12.81
CA GLU A 26 -5.97 -7.95 -12.91
C GLU A 26 -6.47 -9.42 -12.96
N GLU A 27 -5.80 -10.26 -13.75
CA GLU A 27 -6.07 -11.70 -13.79
C GLU A 27 -5.59 -12.40 -12.50
N ARG A 28 -6.39 -13.34 -12.01
CA ARG A 28 -6.12 -14.03 -10.75
C ARG A 28 -5.00 -15.08 -10.95
N PRO A 29 -4.05 -15.23 -10.00
CA PRO A 29 -3.15 -16.37 -10.01
C PRO A 29 -3.96 -17.66 -9.97
N LEU A 30 -3.63 -18.60 -10.85
CA LEU A 30 -4.23 -19.93 -10.85
C LEU A 30 -3.76 -20.64 -9.58
N LEU A 31 -4.70 -20.90 -8.67
CA LEU A 31 -4.44 -21.77 -7.54
C LEU A 31 -4.20 -23.18 -8.07
N SER A 32 -3.22 -23.88 -7.49
CA SER A 32 -2.98 -25.28 -7.82
C SER A 32 -4.17 -26.17 -7.44
N GLU A 33 -5.01 -25.75 -6.49
CA GLU A 33 -6.17 -26.48 -5.99
C GLU A 33 -7.33 -25.53 -5.56
N GLY A 34 -8.58 -26.01 -5.69
CA GLY A 34 -9.80 -25.31 -5.22
C GLY A 34 -10.69 -24.71 -6.31
N THR A 35 -11.99 -24.55 -6.03
CA THR A 35 -12.94 -23.90 -6.94
C THR A 35 -12.98 -22.41 -6.67
N GLN A 36 -12.58 -21.59 -7.65
CA GLN A 36 -12.60 -20.13 -7.54
C GLN A 36 -14.03 -19.59 -7.58
N VAL A 37 -14.34 -18.58 -6.75
CA VAL A 37 -15.59 -17.80 -6.87
C VAL A 37 -15.50 -16.88 -8.09
N PRO A 38 -16.43 -16.98 -9.06
CA PRO A 38 -16.46 -16.10 -10.24
C PRO A 38 -16.47 -14.63 -9.85
N GLN A 39 -15.80 -13.78 -10.63
CA GLN A 39 -15.71 -12.34 -10.34
C GLN A 39 -17.08 -11.65 -10.23
N ALA A 40 -18.05 -12.08 -11.04
CA ALA A 40 -19.43 -11.59 -10.98
C ALA A 40 -20.13 -11.90 -9.64
N GLU A 41 -19.59 -12.82 -8.84
CA GLU A 41 -20.12 -13.25 -7.55
C GLU A 41 -19.36 -12.63 -6.36
N TRP A 42 -18.36 -11.79 -6.62
CA TRP A 42 -17.59 -11.14 -5.55
C TRP A 42 -18.47 -10.17 -4.78
N ARG A 43 -18.42 -10.25 -3.45
CA ARG A 43 -19.17 -9.35 -2.55
C ARG A 43 -18.25 -8.41 -1.82
N ASN A 44 -18.65 -7.14 -1.66
CA ASN A 44 -17.96 -6.16 -0.82
C ASN A 44 -17.77 -6.67 0.61
N ILE A 45 -16.81 -6.09 1.35
CA ILE A 45 -16.76 -6.29 2.80
C ILE A 45 -18.08 -5.72 3.32
N THR A 46 -18.92 -6.61 3.81
CA THR A 46 -20.24 -6.29 4.34
C THR A 46 -20.13 -6.00 5.83
N CYS A 47 -21.15 -5.35 6.39
CA CYS A 47 -21.16 -4.97 7.80
C CYS A 47 -20.98 -6.19 8.73
N GLU A 48 -21.54 -7.35 8.36
CA GLU A 48 -21.43 -8.57 9.15
C GLU A 48 -20.01 -9.14 9.25
N VAL A 49 -19.05 -8.63 8.49
CA VAL A 49 -17.64 -9.02 8.66
C VAL A 49 -17.05 -8.42 9.94
N CYS A 50 -17.46 -7.19 10.27
CA CYS A 50 -16.90 -6.36 11.33
C CYS A 50 -17.83 -6.16 12.53
N HIS A 51 -19.12 -6.42 12.36
CA HIS A 51 -20.17 -6.18 13.36
C HIS A 51 -21.14 -7.35 13.44
N ILE A 52 -21.71 -7.60 14.63
CA ILE A 52 -22.74 -8.63 14.81
C ILE A 52 -24.09 -8.09 14.32
N PRO A 53 -24.82 -8.78 13.42
CA PRO A 53 -26.20 -8.41 13.08
C PRO A 53 -27.13 -8.53 14.29
N VAL A 54 -27.94 -7.50 14.55
CA VAL A 54 -28.94 -7.46 15.61
C VAL A 54 -30.27 -6.98 15.02
N GLY A 55 -31.15 -7.93 14.66
CA GLY A 55 -32.40 -7.63 13.98
C GLY A 55 -32.14 -7.01 12.60
N ASP A 56 -32.70 -5.82 12.36
CA ASP A 56 -32.49 -5.05 11.14
C ASP A 56 -31.30 -4.06 11.24
N SER A 57 -30.45 -4.22 12.26
CA SER A 57 -29.29 -3.36 12.53
C SER A 57 -28.05 -4.18 12.90
N TYR A 58 -27.02 -3.52 13.43
CA TYR A 58 -25.75 -4.13 13.82
C TYR A 58 -25.34 -3.64 15.20
N ASP A 59 -24.67 -4.51 15.96
CA ASP A 59 -23.96 -4.16 17.18
C ASP A 59 -22.83 -3.19 16.85
N THR A 60 -22.61 -2.19 17.72
CA THR A 60 -21.55 -1.19 17.56
C THR A 60 -20.19 -1.72 17.98
N ASP A 61 -20.15 -2.78 18.77
CA ASP A 61 -18.89 -3.43 19.12
C ASP A 61 -18.21 -4.02 17.87
N ILE A 62 -16.88 -3.94 17.85
CA ILE A 62 -16.08 -4.53 16.79
C ILE A 62 -15.85 -6.01 17.04
N VAL A 63 -16.09 -6.82 16.01
CA VAL A 63 -15.89 -8.26 16.02
C VAL A 63 -15.34 -8.70 14.66
N PHE A 64 -14.74 -9.87 14.60
CA PHE A 64 -14.37 -10.49 13.34
C PHE A 64 -15.26 -11.70 13.06
N TRP A 65 -15.94 -11.72 11.90
CA TRP A 65 -16.56 -12.95 11.44
C TRP A 65 -15.49 -13.95 10.95
N ASN A 66 -15.12 -14.89 11.81
CA ASN A 66 -14.18 -15.94 11.46
C ASN A 66 -14.89 -17.09 10.74
N GLN A 67 -14.75 -17.07 9.42
CA GLN A 67 -15.37 -18.04 8.52
C GLN A 67 -14.84 -19.47 8.73
N GLN A 68 -13.58 -19.64 9.14
CA GLN A 68 -12.95 -20.94 9.35
C GLN A 68 -13.64 -21.73 10.45
N ILE A 69 -14.14 -21.04 11.47
CA ILE A 69 -14.83 -21.64 12.63
C ILE A 69 -16.34 -21.35 12.64
N GLY A 70 -16.83 -20.58 11.66
CA GLY A 70 -18.25 -20.25 11.50
C GLY A 70 -18.85 -19.46 12.66
N ARG A 71 -18.06 -18.59 13.30
CA ARG A 71 -18.54 -17.74 14.41
C ARG A 71 -17.78 -16.41 14.50
N TYR A 72 -18.36 -15.47 15.22
CA TYR A 72 -17.71 -14.21 15.58
C TYR A 72 -16.61 -14.44 16.62
N GLU A 73 -15.50 -13.73 16.45
CA GLU A 73 -14.41 -13.61 17.40
C GLU A 73 -14.36 -12.16 17.90
N SER A 74 -14.16 -11.99 19.20
CA SER A 74 -13.88 -10.67 19.77
C SER A 74 -12.50 -10.21 19.35
N VAL A 75 -12.38 -8.93 19.01
CA VAL A 75 -11.11 -8.25 18.74
C VAL A 75 -11.01 -7.05 19.68
N ALA A 76 -9.81 -6.73 20.14
CA ALA A 76 -9.58 -5.68 21.12
C ALA A 76 -9.48 -4.29 20.48
N THR A 77 -8.99 -4.21 19.24
CA THR A 77 -8.74 -2.94 18.54
C THR A 77 -9.13 -3.01 17.06
N THR A 78 -9.33 -1.86 16.43
CA THR A 78 -9.55 -1.79 14.98
C THR A 78 -8.33 -2.25 14.21
N THR A 79 -7.11 -2.02 14.73
CA THR A 79 -5.89 -2.60 14.16
C THR A 79 -5.94 -4.13 14.16
N GLU A 80 -6.32 -4.76 15.28
CA GLU A 80 -6.47 -6.22 15.34
C GLU A 80 -7.53 -6.73 14.34
N LEU A 81 -8.64 -6.00 14.19
CA LEU A 81 -9.68 -6.32 13.22
C LEU A 81 -9.16 -6.25 11.78
N CYS A 82 -8.51 -5.15 11.41
CA CYS A 82 -7.95 -4.94 10.08
C CYS A 82 -6.83 -5.94 9.76
N ALA A 83 -6.01 -6.29 10.76
CA ALA A 83 -4.95 -7.28 10.65
C ALA A 83 -5.48 -8.67 10.23
N LYS A 84 -6.73 -9.02 10.57
CA LYS A 84 -7.35 -10.27 10.08
C LYS A 84 -7.38 -10.40 8.55
N CYS A 85 -7.25 -9.28 7.84
CA CYS A 85 -7.14 -9.26 6.38
C CYS A 85 -5.84 -8.62 5.85
N HIS A 86 -5.19 -7.73 6.62
CA HIS A 86 -4.07 -6.90 6.18
C HIS A 86 -2.70 -7.29 6.81
N GLU A 87 -2.61 -8.39 7.56
CA GLU A 87 -1.37 -8.86 8.18
C GLU A 87 -0.53 -9.74 7.24
N GLY A 88 0.70 -9.28 6.95
CA GLY A 88 1.96 -10.02 6.69
C GLY A 88 2.02 -11.04 5.55
N GLN A 89 0.90 -11.53 5.04
CA GLN A 89 0.87 -12.56 4.01
C GLN A 89 0.57 -11.88 2.67
N HIS A 90 1.47 -12.06 1.71
CA HIS A 90 1.48 -11.44 0.36
C HIS A 90 2.28 -10.14 0.17
N GLY A 91 3.22 -9.84 1.07
CA GLY A 91 4.13 -8.70 0.91
C GLY A 91 3.54 -7.35 1.34
N PHE A 92 2.50 -7.40 2.17
CA PHE A 92 1.89 -6.27 2.85
C PHE A 92 2.12 -6.42 4.34
N GLU A 93 3.25 -5.92 4.78
CA GLU A 93 3.61 -5.86 6.21
C GLU A 93 3.13 -4.51 6.77
N VAL A 94 1.85 -4.18 6.55
CA VAL A 94 1.28 -2.86 6.87
C VAL A 94 1.37 -2.59 8.36
N VAL A 95 1.04 -3.61 9.16
CA VAL A 95 1.01 -3.51 10.62
C VAL A 95 2.43 -3.37 11.14
N GLU A 96 3.36 -4.16 10.61
CA GLU A 96 4.77 -4.11 10.98
C GLU A 96 5.44 -2.79 10.54
N GLU A 97 5.14 -2.31 9.33
CA GLU A 97 5.58 -0.98 8.87
C GLU A 97 5.05 0.13 9.78
N GLN A 98 3.80 0.02 10.24
CA GLN A 98 3.18 0.98 11.15
C GLN A 98 3.80 0.92 12.55
N GLU A 99 4.10 -0.26 13.07
CA GLU A 99 4.79 -0.43 14.37
C GLU A 99 6.17 0.22 14.38
N GLU A 100 6.84 0.30 13.22
CA GLU A 100 8.12 1.00 13.07
C GLU A 100 7.97 2.53 12.88
N SER A 101 6.74 3.03 12.76
CA SER A 101 6.44 4.43 12.47
C SER A 101 6.64 5.32 13.70
N LEU A 102 7.80 5.95 13.80
CA LEU A 102 8.12 6.88 14.90
C LEU A 102 7.16 8.08 14.97
N ALA A 103 6.54 8.46 13.85
CA ALA A 103 5.61 9.59 13.81
C ALA A 103 4.22 9.25 14.40
N HIS A 104 3.82 7.97 14.38
CA HIS A 104 2.46 7.52 14.68
C HIS A 104 2.41 6.18 15.45
N GLU A 105 3.39 5.93 16.34
CA GLU A 105 3.67 4.66 17.04
C GLU A 105 2.48 4.06 17.82
N GLU A 106 1.48 4.87 18.17
CA GLU A 106 0.29 4.44 18.93
C GLU A 106 -1.02 4.55 18.14
N MET A 107 -0.97 5.00 16.88
CA MET A 107 -2.18 5.21 16.12
C MET A 107 -2.80 3.90 15.66
N VAL A 108 -4.13 3.81 15.69
CA VAL A 108 -4.85 2.67 15.10
C VAL A 108 -5.19 2.94 13.65
N CYS A 109 -5.40 1.89 12.84
CA CYS A 109 -5.61 2.04 11.39
C CYS A 109 -6.72 3.06 11.05
N THR A 110 -7.75 3.13 11.88
CA THR A 110 -8.91 4.02 11.66
C THR A 110 -8.64 5.51 11.91
N GLU A 111 -7.49 5.88 12.47
CA GLU A 111 -7.10 7.28 12.65
C GLU A 111 -6.49 7.86 11.37
N CYS A 112 -5.84 7.02 10.56
CA CYS A 112 -5.32 7.39 9.24
C CYS A 112 -6.23 6.96 8.09
N HIS A 113 -7.11 5.98 8.31
CA HIS A 113 -8.08 5.48 7.32
C HIS A 113 -9.51 5.59 7.82
N GLY A 114 -10.33 6.39 7.15
CA GLY A 114 -11.72 6.51 7.54
C GLY A 114 -12.52 5.22 7.27
N SER A 115 -13.09 4.67 8.34
CA SER A 115 -14.09 3.60 8.25
C SER A 115 -15.40 4.11 7.60
N HIS A 116 -16.20 3.21 7.04
CA HIS A 116 -17.50 3.53 6.44
C HIS A 116 -17.46 4.58 5.32
N GLY A 117 -16.33 4.71 4.63
CA GLY A 117 -16.14 5.70 3.57
C GLY A 117 -15.89 7.12 4.07
N ALA A 118 -15.63 7.31 5.37
CA ALA A 118 -15.09 8.57 5.87
C ALA A 118 -13.75 8.85 5.18
N ALA A 119 -13.54 10.09 4.74
CA ALA A 119 -12.23 10.51 4.26
C ALA A 119 -11.33 10.80 5.46
N SER A 120 -10.05 10.50 5.32
CA SER A 120 -8.99 10.85 6.26
C SER A 120 -7.77 11.28 5.48
N SER A 121 -7.07 12.30 5.96
CA SER A 121 -5.90 12.87 5.32
C SER A 121 -4.88 13.35 6.33
N CYS A 122 -3.61 13.42 5.93
CA CYS A 122 -2.56 13.99 6.77
C CYS A 122 -2.90 15.42 7.19
N THR A 123 -3.62 16.16 6.33
CA THR A 123 -4.00 17.55 6.56
C THR A 123 -5.15 17.74 7.55
N ASP A 124 -5.77 16.65 8.00
CA ASP A 124 -6.79 16.71 9.06
C ASP A 124 -6.16 16.99 10.43
N CYS A 125 -4.89 16.64 10.60
CA CYS A 125 -4.11 16.89 11.83
C CYS A 125 -2.90 17.82 11.61
N HIS A 126 -2.38 17.92 10.39
CA HIS A 126 -1.21 18.74 10.08
C HIS A 126 -1.56 19.89 9.13
N ASP A 127 -1.26 21.12 9.51
CA ASP A 127 -1.30 22.24 8.55
C ASP A 127 0.04 22.29 7.77
N PRO A 128 0.05 21.99 6.46
CA PRO A 128 1.29 22.02 5.68
C PRO A 128 1.83 23.45 5.53
N ALA A 129 1.01 24.49 5.71
CA ALA A 129 1.45 25.88 5.66
C ALA A 129 1.99 26.40 7.00
N ASP A 130 1.68 25.72 8.11
CA ASP A 130 2.08 26.10 9.48
C ASP A 130 2.98 25.03 10.12
N SER A 131 4.08 24.73 9.43
CA SER A 131 5.08 23.75 9.89
C SER A 131 6.50 24.19 9.50
N SER A 132 7.51 23.56 10.11
CA SER A 132 8.91 23.80 9.74
C SER A 132 9.24 23.43 8.29
N GLY A 133 8.41 22.63 7.63
CA GLY A 133 8.54 22.23 6.23
C GLY A 133 7.65 23.03 5.25
N ALA A 134 6.99 24.11 5.68
CA ALA A 134 5.98 24.80 4.88
C ALA A 134 6.48 25.28 3.51
N PHE A 135 7.73 25.71 3.44
CA PHE A 135 8.33 26.17 2.19
C PHE A 135 8.55 25.02 1.20
N GLU A 136 8.95 23.85 1.68
CA GLU A 136 9.15 22.63 0.93
C GLU A 136 7.80 22.07 0.45
N HIS A 137 6.77 22.09 1.29
CA HIS A 137 5.40 21.73 0.90
C HIS A 137 4.89 22.61 -0.25
N ALA A 138 5.08 23.94 -0.15
CA ALA A 138 4.66 24.87 -1.19
C ALA A 138 5.37 24.63 -2.54
N ARG A 139 6.59 24.09 -2.52
CA ARG A 139 7.39 23.79 -3.73
C ARG A 139 7.09 22.44 -4.35
N HIS A 140 6.48 21.54 -3.60
CA HIS A 140 6.21 20.17 -4.03
C HIS A 140 4.70 19.86 -3.98
N PRO A 141 3.84 20.65 -4.67
CA PRO A 141 2.38 20.49 -4.57
C PRO A 141 1.86 19.17 -5.15
N ASN A 142 2.67 18.47 -5.96
CA ASN A 142 2.34 17.18 -6.56
C ASN A 142 3.07 16.01 -5.88
N VAL A 143 3.67 16.21 -4.71
CA VAL A 143 4.35 15.16 -3.95
C VAL A 143 3.51 14.80 -2.73
N ASN A 144 3.08 13.55 -2.65
CA ASN A 144 2.34 13.05 -1.50
C ASN A 144 3.22 13.07 -0.25
N CYS A 145 2.64 13.34 0.92
CA CYS A 145 3.36 13.40 2.19
C CYS A 145 4.24 12.16 2.41
N THR A 146 3.71 10.97 2.12
CA THR A 146 4.42 9.70 2.28
C THR A 146 5.64 9.57 1.38
N ALA A 147 5.69 10.25 0.21
CA ALA A 147 6.87 10.23 -0.66
C ALA A 147 8.09 10.93 -0.05
N CYS A 148 7.89 11.91 0.82
CA CYS A 148 8.96 12.59 1.55
C CYS A 148 9.21 11.96 2.93
N HIS A 149 8.12 11.62 3.63
CA HIS A 149 8.12 11.18 5.02
C HIS A 149 8.26 9.66 5.22
N ASP A 150 8.45 8.90 4.15
CA ASP A 150 8.74 7.47 4.24
C ASP A 150 10.10 7.19 4.88
N ALA A 151 10.08 6.41 5.96
CA ALA A 151 11.25 5.82 6.60
C ALA A 151 11.47 4.35 6.17
N GLY A 152 10.46 3.70 5.59
CA GLY A 152 10.51 2.34 5.02
C GLY A 152 11.40 2.17 3.79
N SER A 153 11.99 3.27 3.29
CA SER A 153 12.91 3.28 2.15
C SER A 153 12.29 2.75 0.84
N LEU A 154 10.98 2.96 0.67
CA LEU A 154 10.24 2.63 -0.53
C LEU A 154 10.70 3.44 -1.75
N SER A 155 10.54 2.92 -2.95
CA SER A 155 10.84 3.68 -4.17
C SER A 155 9.82 4.81 -4.35
N ILE A 156 10.20 5.91 -5.00
CA ILE A 156 9.27 6.98 -5.38
C ILE A 156 8.87 6.81 -6.84
N TRP A 157 7.59 7.01 -7.12
CA TRP A 157 7.01 6.83 -8.45
C TRP A 157 5.94 7.89 -8.69
N LYS A 158 5.80 8.35 -9.94
CA LYS A 158 4.70 9.24 -10.34
C LYS A 158 3.54 8.40 -10.83
N ASP A 159 2.40 8.45 -10.15
CA ASP A 159 1.25 7.60 -10.47
C ASP A 159 0.67 7.92 -11.87
N PRO A 160 0.72 6.98 -12.84
CA PRO A 160 0.22 7.20 -14.19
C PRO A 160 -1.27 6.88 -14.33
N ASP A 161 -1.89 6.25 -13.34
CA ASP A 161 -3.25 5.74 -13.46
C ASP A 161 -4.27 6.86 -13.24
N SER A 162 -5.05 7.18 -14.27
CA SER A 162 -6.08 8.22 -14.22
C SER A 162 -7.22 7.90 -13.27
N ASP A 163 -7.43 6.62 -12.94
CA ASP A 163 -8.47 6.17 -12.02
C ASP A 163 -7.98 6.14 -10.55
N SER A 164 -6.68 6.35 -10.33
CA SER A 164 -6.09 6.44 -9.00
C SER A 164 -6.42 7.76 -8.30
N SER A 165 -6.67 7.69 -7.00
CA SER A 165 -6.79 8.88 -6.14
C SER A 165 -5.49 9.71 -6.06
N HIS A 166 -4.37 9.15 -6.54
CA HIS A 166 -3.06 9.79 -6.57
C HIS A 166 -2.58 10.14 -7.98
N TYR A 167 -3.46 10.09 -8.99
CA TYR A 167 -3.09 10.36 -10.39
C TYR A 167 -2.19 11.60 -10.54
N SER A 168 -1.08 11.42 -11.28
CA SER A 168 -0.05 12.44 -11.55
C SER A 168 0.73 12.94 -10.32
N SER A 169 0.52 12.38 -9.14
CA SER A 169 1.29 12.68 -7.92
C SER A 169 2.48 11.74 -7.75
N TYR A 170 3.55 12.23 -7.11
CA TYR A 170 4.66 11.40 -6.65
C TYR A 170 4.28 10.74 -5.32
N VAL A 171 4.30 9.42 -5.28
CA VAL A 171 3.93 8.57 -4.14
C VAL A 171 5.01 7.52 -3.91
N THR A 172 5.05 6.93 -2.72
CA THR A 172 5.84 5.72 -2.51
C THR A 172 5.28 4.56 -3.32
N ARG A 173 6.17 3.62 -3.65
CA ARG A 173 5.87 2.39 -4.38
C ARG A 173 6.57 1.24 -3.69
N ARG A 174 5.80 0.20 -3.35
CA ARG A 174 6.28 -1.12 -2.93
C ARG A 174 6.01 -2.08 -4.07
N PHE A 175 7.01 -2.87 -4.47
CA PHE A 175 6.81 -3.94 -5.43
C PHE A 175 6.14 -5.12 -4.74
N ALA A 176 4.81 -5.08 -4.65
CA ALA A 176 3.98 -6.24 -4.41
C ALA A 176 3.22 -6.55 -5.72
N HIS A 177 2.92 -7.82 -5.98
CA HIS A 177 2.55 -8.37 -7.30
C HIS A 177 1.42 -7.68 -8.10
N THR A 178 0.74 -6.64 -7.58
CA THR A 178 -0.35 -5.92 -8.28
C THR A 178 -0.55 -4.46 -7.83
N LEU A 179 0.34 -3.84 -7.04
CA LEU A 179 0.17 -2.44 -6.61
C LEU A 179 1.27 -1.55 -7.20
N THR A 180 0.85 -0.60 -8.02
CA THR A 180 1.73 0.36 -8.70
C THR A 180 1.97 1.63 -7.86
N SER A 181 1.11 1.90 -6.88
CA SER A 181 1.26 2.93 -5.86
C SER A 181 0.93 2.34 -4.47
N TRP A 182 1.80 2.59 -3.48
CA TRP A 182 1.66 2.09 -2.12
C TRP A 182 2.15 3.16 -1.13
N PRO A 183 1.24 3.87 -0.43
CA PRO A 183 1.63 4.79 0.64
C PRO A 183 2.40 4.02 1.72
N SER A 184 3.53 4.57 2.16
CA SER A 184 4.28 4.00 3.28
C SER A 184 3.48 4.10 4.58
N HIS A 185 3.51 3.04 5.39
CA HIS A 185 3.00 3.08 6.75
C HIS A 185 4.12 3.31 7.79
N ASN A 186 5.39 3.22 7.37
CA ASN A 186 6.55 3.57 8.17
C ASN A 186 6.93 5.05 7.92
N LEU A 187 6.42 5.94 8.77
CA LEU A 187 6.53 7.39 8.61
C LEU A 187 7.46 8.02 9.64
N SER A 188 8.19 9.05 9.19
CA SER A 188 9.11 9.83 10.01
C SER A 188 9.05 11.33 9.68
N PRO A 189 9.26 12.22 10.67
CA PRO A 189 9.44 13.65 10.40
C PRO A 189 10.73 13.95 9.59
N ASP A 190 11.70 13.02 9.57
CA ASP A 190 12.94 13.19 8.84
C ASP A 190 12.74 12.95 7.33
N VAL A 191 13.10 13.96 6.52
CA VAL A 191 12.98 13.90 5.06
C VAL A 191 14.34 13.67 4.40
N LYS A 192 14.41 12.71 3.48
CA LYS A 192 15.60 12.46 2.65
C LYS A 192 15.41 13.10 1.27
N CYS A 193 15.80 14.36 1.11
CA CYS A 193 15.66 15.09 -0.17
C CYS A 193 16.30 14.36 -1.35
N GLN A 194 17.37 13.60 -1.10
CA GLN A 194 18.10 12.81 -2.10
C GLN A 194 17.31 11.64 -2.66
N ARG A 195 16.07 11.41 -2.22
CA ARG A 195 15.14 10.48 -2.88
C ARG A 195 14.72 10.97 -4.27
N CYS A 196 14.70 12.29 -4.49
CA CYS A 196 14.38 12.91 -5.77
C CYS A 196 15.48 13.88 -6.25
N HIS A 197 16.22 14.50 -5.33
CA HIS A 197 17.21 15.54 -5.62
C HIS A 197 18.63 15.01 -5.46
N HIS A 198 19.20 14.44 -6.53
CA HIS A 198 20.57 13.92 -6.50
C HIS A 198 21.64 15.00 -6.78
N PRO A 199 22.86 14.88 -6.20
CA PRO A 199 24.00 15.72 -6.57
C PRO A 199 24.38 15.53 -8.04
N ALA A 200 24.91 16.57 -8.68
CA ALA A 200 25.43 16.49 -10.03
C ALA A 200 26.65 15.54 -10.13
N GLY A 201 26.65 14.58 -11.07
CA GLY A 201 27.76 13.69 -11.41
C GLY A 201 27.70 13.16 -12.85
N ASP A 202 28.76 12.47 -13.33
CA ASP A 202 28.98 12.07 -14.74
C ASP A 202 28.06 10.97 -15.30
N ARG A 203 27.16 10.43 -14.48
CA ARG A 203 26.15 9.45 -14.91
C ARG A 203 24.79 10.10 -14.82
N ALA A 204 24.38 10.68 -15.93
CA ALA A 204 23.00 10.99 -16.21
C ALA A 204 22.23 9.67 -16.15
N ALA A 205 21.49 9.47 -15.09
CA ALA A 205 20.72 8.27 -14.89
C ALA A 205 19.39 8.45 -15.69
N ALA A 206 18.62 7.40 -16.00
CA ALA A 206 17.51 7.50 -16.95
C ALA A 206 16.19 7.12 -16.27
N ILE A 207 15.15 7.97 -16.35
CA ILE A 207 13.77 7.54 -16.09
C ILE A 207 13.46 6.38 -17.04
N VAL A 208 13.20 5.22 -16.44
CA VAL A 208 12.69 4.07 -17.17
C VAL A 208 11.16 4.16 -17.16
N ASP A 209 10.58 4.45 -18.33
CA ASP A 209 9.12 4.62 -18.48
C ASP A 209 8.33 3.34 -18.17
N TYR A 210 8.99 2.18 -18.22
CA TYR A 210 8.41 0.87 -17.94
C TYR A 210 9.51 -0.14 -17.58
N VAL A 211 9.30 -0.93 -16.52
CA VAL A 211 10.14 -2.09 -16.19
C VAL A 211 9.25 -3.33 -16.21
N GLY A 212 9.57 -4.27 -17.10
CA GLY A 212 8.82 -5.52 -17.23
C GLY A 212 9.08 -6.46 -16.06
N CYS A 213 8.07 -7.24 -15.65
CA CYS A 213 8.24 -8.23 -14.57
C CYS A 213 9.39 -9.22 -14.88
N ASP A 214 9.62 -9.56 -16.14
CA ASP A 214 10.69 -10.47 -16.56
C ASP A 214 12.09 -9.85 -16.47
N GLU A 215 12.21 -8.53 -16.33
CA GLU A 215 13.48 -7.83 -16.17
C GLU A 215 14.03 -7.98 -14.73
N CYS A 216 13.16 -8.08 -13.73
CA CYS A 216 13.53 -8.32 -12.33
C CYS A 216 13.46 -9.80 -11.92
N HIS A 217 12.67 -10.62 -12.62
CA HIS A 217 12.38 -12.01 -12.25
C HIS A 217 13.07 -13.09 -13.14
N LYS A 218 14.00 -12.72 -14.03
CA LYS A 218 14.81 -13.69 -14.83
C LYS A 218 15.90 -14.43 -14.04
N HIS A 219 15.88 -14.42 -12.70
CA HIS A 219 16.82 -15.19 -11.91
C HIS A 219 16.43 -16.67 -11.94
N ALA A 220 17.31 -17.50 -12.53
CA ALA A 220 17.11 -18.92 -12.86
C ALA A 220 16.81 -19.87 -11.68
N ASN A 221 16.59 -19.36 -10.47
CA ASN A 221 16.55 -20.15 -9.24
C ASN A 221 15.31 -19.90 -8.37
N GLY A 222 14.29 -19.18 -8.88
CA GLY A 222 13.05 -18.94 -8.14
C GLY A 222 13.18 -18.00 -6.93
N ALA A 223 14.24 -17.19 -6.86
CA ALA A 223 14.35 -16.14 -5.86
C ALA A 223 13.46 -14.95 -6.27
N VAL A 224 12.51 -14.59 -5.41
CA VAL A 224 11.85 -13.29 -5.46
C VAL A 224 12.92 -12.29 -5.04
N SER A 225 13.36 -11.44 -5.96
CA SER A 225 14.20 -10.31 -5.60
C SER A 225 13.33 -9.36 -4.80
N GLU A 226 13.56 -9.26 -3.48
CA GLU A 226 13.00 -8.18 -2.66
C GLU A 226 13.39 -6.79 -3.22
N TRP A 227 14.39 -6.74 -4.11
CA TRP A 227 14.98 -5.55 -4.70
C TRP A 227 15.37 -5.76 -6.17
N CYS A 228 14.76 -5.02 -7.10
CA CYS A 228 15.19 -5.02 -8.50
C CYS A 228 16.38 -4.07 -8.70
N VAL A 229 17.51 -4.62 -9.13
CA VAL A 229 18.77 -3.88 -9.34
C VAL A 229 18.81 -3.06 -10.64
N PHE A 230 17.77 -3.14 -11.48
CA PHE A 230 17.66 -2.40 -12.76
C PHE A 230 17.11 -0.98 -12.63
N PHE A 231 16.75 -0.54 -11.42
CA PHE A 231 16.49 0.88 -11.16
C PHE A 231 17.81 1.64 -11.05
N ASP A 232 18.42 1.95 -12.21
CA ASP A 232 19.32 3.10 -12.26
C ASP A 232 18.47 4.37 -12.08
N ARG A 233 19.00 5.31 -11.28
CA ARG A 233 18.30 6.54 -10.85
C ARG A 233 18.12 7.50 -12.04
N ASP A 234 17.73 8.77 -11.89
CA ASP A 234 17.63 9.71 -13.03
C ASP A 234 18.69 10.84 -13.01
N ALA A 235 18.98 11.42 -14.18
CA ALA A 235 20.01 12.40 -14.47
C ALA A 235 19.70 13.81 -13.96
N ASN A 236 20.75 14.46 -13.44
CA ASN A 236 20.79 15.85 -12.96
C ASN A 236 20.08 16.91 -13.85
N PRO A 237 19.05 17.63 -13.34
CA PRO A 237 18.38 18.72 -14.04
C PRO A 237 19.02 20.12 -13.87
N ASN A 238 20.08 20.27 -13.07
CA ASN A 238 20.77 21.55 -12.83
C ASN A 238 22.06 21.73 -13.66
N ALA A 239 22.10 21.26 -14.91
CA ALA A 239 23.16 21.66 -15.82
C ALA A 239 23.06 23.18 -16.08
N THR A 240 24.03 23.95 -15.57
CA THR A 240 24.21 25.35 -15.96
C THR A 240 24.47 25.37 -17.47
N PRO A 241 23.85 26.27 -18.28
CA PRO A 241 24.17 26.35 -19.70
C PRO A 241 25.66 26.64 -19.83
N THR A 242 26.41 25.72 -20.44
CA THR A 242 27.79 25.97 -20.83
C THR A 242 27.80 27.18 -21.76
N SER A 243 28.36 28.30 -21.30
CA SER A 243 28.66 29.43 -22.17
C SER A 243 29.63 28.93 -23.25
N ASN A 244 29.18 28.90 -24.50
CA ASN A 244 30.04 28.57 -25.63
C ASN A 244 31.20 29.57 -25.75
N PRO A 245 32.41 29.12 -26.11
CA PRO A 245 33.48 30.01 -26.57
C PRO A 245 33.14 30.71 -27.89
#